data_AF-A0A2A5GAE5-F1
#
_entry.id   AF-A0A2A5GAE5-F1
#
_cell.length_a   1.000
_cell.length_b   1.000
_cell.length_c   1.000
_cell.angle_alpha   90.00
_cell.angle_beta   90.00
_cell.angle_gamma   90.00
#
_symmetry.space_group_name_H-M   'P 1'
#
loop_
_entity.id
_entity.type
_entity.pdbx_description
1 polymer ?
#
loop_
_entity_poly.entity_id
_entity_poly.type
_entity_poly.pdbx_seq_one_letter_code
_entity_poly.pdbx_strand_id
1 'polypeptide(L)'
;MFSCEEVKDDKEEVRPQLDTIQVIDIKNTIDHAYSCQKLLTSYYSKFGVIIQKYYELDDYLIIDLNRDGITDVLAVLAPIPLEDTNQFGCLIENALDRLVVEIINEGEYVKIRNVYSNLVSNIGGVLSKYNGIFLTKNGFEIRHQSGNRFSWIYITEYSTQSIDGLVLKRIKKICSVEGREKSYEYLFESSRIQHMLVNDTIQADCNCETAWNDLSVKK
;
A
#
# COMPACT_ATOMS: atom_id res chain seq x y z
N MET A 1 -31.04 41.63 46.03
CA MET A 1 -31.42 40.83 44.84
C MET A 1 -30.10 40.54 44.13
N PHE A 2 -29.49 39.38 44.38
CA PHE A 2 -28.21 39.01 43.80
C PHE A 2 -28.49 38.11 42.59
N SER A 3 -28.04 38.57 41.42
CA SER A 3 -28.13 37.84 40.16
C SER A 3 -26.95 36.88 40.07
N CYS A 4 -27.23 35.59 39.92
CA CYS A 4 -26.23 34.60 39.51
C CYS A 4 -26.12 34.66 37.98
N GLU A 5 -25.04 35.22 37.46
CA GLU A 5 -24.67 35.03 36.06
C GLU A 5 -24.00 33.66 35.93
N GLU A 6 -24.61 32.79 35.12
CA GLU A 6 -24.03 31.52 34.71
C GLU A 6 -22.83 31.79 33.79
N VAL A 7 -21.65 31.39 34.25
CA VAL A 7 -20.45 31.32 33.41
C VAL A 7 -20.65 30.14 32.45
N LYS A 8 -20.90 30.45 31.17
CA LYS A 8 -20.86 29.46 30.10
C LYS A 8 -19.41 29.09 29.83
N ASP A 9 -19.06 27.86 30.18
CA ASP A 9 -17.79 27.23 29.86
C ASP A 9 -17.84 26.79 28.40
N ASP A 10 -17.49 27.71 27.48
CA ASP A 10 -17.34 27.41 26.06
C ASP A 10 -16.09 26.55 25.88
N LYS A 11 -16.26 25.23 26.04
CA LYS A 11 -15.25 24.26 25.63
C LYS A 11 -15.15 24.32 24.11
N GLU A 12 -14.13 25.03 23.64
CA GLU A 12 -13.71 25.04 22.25
C GLU A 12 -13.41 23.60 21.83
N GLU A 13 -14.30 23.03 21.01
CA GLU A 13 -14.17 21.69 20.46
C GLU A 13 -12.98 21.70 19.50
N VAL A 14 -11.79 21.35 20.00
CA VAL A 14 -10.58 21.21 19.21
C VAL A 14 -10.82 20.09 18.20
N ARG A 15 -11.16 20.46 16.97
CA ARG A 15 -11.30 19.49 15.88
C ARG A 15 -9.90 18.93 15.58
N PRO A 16 -9.71 17.61 15.60
CA PRO A 16 -8.42 17.02 15.28
C PRO A 16 -8.01 17.46 13.86
N GLN A 17 -6.83 18.05 13.75
CA GLN A 17 -6.25 18.44 12.47
C GLN A 17 -5.94 17.16 11.69
N LEU A 18 -6.68 16.91 10.61
CA LEU A 18 -6.52 15.71 9.80
C LEU A 18 -5.29 15.85 8.89
N ASP A 19 -4.42 14.84 8.91
CA ASP A 19 -3.27 14.76 8.02
C ASP A 19 -3.70 14.38 6.59
N THR A 20 -2.98 14.86 5.56
CA THR A 20 -3.39 14.71 4.15
C THR A 20 -2.36 13.96 3.32
N ILE A 21 -2.79 12.90 2.65
CA ILE A 21 -2.00 12.22 1.62
C ILE A 21 -2.05 13.05 0.34
N GLN A 22 -0.96 13.74 0.02
CA GLN A 22 -0.75 14.37 -1.28
C GLN A 22 0.38 13.66 -2.01
N VAL A 23 0.07 12.98 -3.10
CA VAL A 23 1.07 12.20 -3.83
C VAL A 23 1.29 12.91 -5.15
N ILE A 24 2.34 13.74 -5.14
CA ILE A 24 3.03 14.38 -6.26
C ILE A 24 2.53 15.78 -6.67
N ASP A 25 3.51 16.68 -6.69
CA ASP A 25 3.56 17.96 -7.41
C ASP A 25 3.64 17.66 -8.92
N ILE A 26 2.50 17.68 -9.61
CA ILE A 26 2.38 17.39 -11.05
C ILE A 26 2.98 18.56 -11.83
N LYS A 27 4.31 18.72 -11.78
CA LYS A 27 5.00 19.84 -12.39
C LYS A 27 5.21 19.70 -13.91
N ASN A 28 4.95 18.53 -14.51
CA ASN A 28 5.42 18.24 -15.88
C ASN A 28 4.38 17.71 -16.88
N THR A 29 3.08 17.79 -16.62
CA THR A 29 2.06 17.38 -17.61
C THR A 29 0.98 18.45 -17.78
N ILE A 30 1.37 19.55 -18.42
CA ILE A 30 0.53 20.73 -18.67
C ILE A 30 -0.68 20.40 -19.59
N ASP A 31 -0.62 19.32 -20.37
CA ASP A 31 -1.70 18.96 -21.31
C ASP A 31 -2.75 17.96 -20.77
N HIS A 32 -2.51 17.29 -19.63
CA HIS A 32 -3.48 16.35 -19.02
C HIS A 32 -4.33 16.97 -17.90
N ALA A 33 -4.02 18.21 -17.48
CA ALA A 33 -4.57 18.79 -16.25
C ALA A 33 -6.07 19.13 -16.33
N TYR A 34 -6.63 19.41 -17.52
CA TYR A 34 -8.00 19.94 -17.63
C TYR A 34 -9.12 18.88 -17.48
N SER A 35 -8.92 17.65 -17.93
CA SER A 35 -9.91 16.56 -17.77
C SER A 35 -9.82 15.87 -16.42
N CYS A 36 -8.64 15.86 -15.79
CA CYS A 36 -8.37 15.10 -14.55
C CYS A 36 -8.36 15.96 -13.29
N GLN A 37 -8.51 17.28 -13.44
CA GLN A 37 -8.43 18.25 -12.35
C GLN A 37 -9.31 17.86 -11.17
N LYS A 38 -10.52 17.35 -11.43
CA LYS A 38 -11.47 16.97 -10.37
C LYS A 38 -10.96 15.81 -9.51
N LEU A 39 -10.34 14.79 -10.08
CA LEU A 39 -9.75 13.68 -9.31
C LEU A 39 -8.53 14.14 -8.52
N LEU A 40 -7.74 15.04 -9.10
CA LEU A 40 -6.52 15.56 -8.49
C LEU A 40 -6.78 16.62 -7.41
N THR A 41 -7.94 17.28 -7.43
CA THR A 41 -8.30 18.34 -6.46
C THR A 41 -9.35 17.93 -5.45
N SER A 42 -9.98 16.76 -5.64
CA SER A 42 -10.97 16.25 -4.69
C SER A 42 -10.35 15.29 -3.68
N TYR A 43 -10.90 15.32 -2.47
CA TYR A 43 -10.46 14.47 -1.37
C TYR A 43 -11.65 13.79 -0.69
N TYR A 44 -11.38 12.72 0.06
CA TYR A 44 -12.30 12.09 1.00
C TYR A 44 -11.56 11.80 2.31
N SER A 45 -12.29 11.56 3.40
CA SER A 45 -11.68 11.19 4.68
C SER A 45 -11.89 9.71 4.98
N LYS A 46 -10.84 9.07 5.49
CA LYS A 46 -10.84 7.68 5.96
C LYS A 46 -9.78 7.56 7.04
N PHE A 47 -10.03 6.75 8.08
CA PHE A 47 -9.05 6.48 9.15
C PHE A 47 -8.48 7.74 9.83
N GLY A 48 -9.26 8.83 9.94
CA GLY A 48 -8.76 10.07 10.54
C GLY A 48 -7.75 10.85 9.67
N VAL A 49 -7.61 10.50 8.39
CA VAL A 49 -6.78 11.23 7.42
C VAL A 49 -7.60 11.64 6.19
N ILE A 50 -7.05 12.54 5.40
CA ILE A 50 -7.60 13.02 4.12
C ILE A 50 -6.83 12.34 2.98
N ILE A 51 -7.56 11.69 2.07
CA ILE A 51 -7.03 10.93 0.95
C ILE A 51 -7.54 11.55 -0.35
N GLN A 52 -6.64 11.73 -1.32
CA GLN A 52 -7.00 12.22 -2.65
C GLN A 52 -7.92 11.22 -3.36
N LYS A 53 -9.00 11.70 -3.99
CA LYS A 53 -9.98 10.84 -4.70
C LYS A 53 -9.41 10.13 -5.93
N TYR A 54 -8.17 10.41 -6.32
CA TYR A 54 -7.44 9.61 -7.28
C TYR A 54 -7.14 8.19 -6.75
N TYR A 55 -7.00 8.04 -5.43
CA TYR A 55 -6.76 6.75 -4.79
C TYR A 55 -8.03 6.20 -4.16
N GLU A 56 -8.24 4.89 -4.33
CA GLU A 56 -9.19 4.12 -3.55
C GLU A 56 -8.48 3.22 -2.55
N LEU A 57 -9.19 2.86 -1.48
CA LEU A 57 -8.71 1.89 -0.51
C LEU A 57 -8.87 0.49 -1.09
N ASP A 58 -7.75 -0.19 -1.38
CA ASP A 58 -7.69 -1.55 -1.93
C ASP A 58 -7.78 -2.58 -0.79
N ASP A 59 -6.95 -2.42 0.25
CA ASP A 59 -6.90 -3.31 1.42
C ASP A 59 -6.40 -2.54 2.67
N TYR A 60 -6.56 -3.10 3.86
CA TYR A 60 -6.00 -2.53 5.10
C TYR A 60 -5.80 -3.57 6.21
N LEU A 61 -4.84 -3.29 7.09
CA LEU A 61 -4.67 -3.99 8.36
C LEU A 61 -4.77 -3.03 9.53
N ILE A 62 -5.35 -3.55 10.60
CA ILE A 62 -5.34 -2.94 11.93
C ILE A 62 -4.19 -3.60 12.70
N ILE A 63 -3.18 -2.82 13.07
CA ILE A 63 -1.93 -3.33 13.67
C ILE A 63 -1.27 -2.23 14.49
N ASP A 64 -0.54 -2.60 15.55
CA ASP A 64 0.31 -1.67 16.31
C ASP A 64 1.64 -1.47 15.54
N LEU A 65 1.80 -0.30 14.91
CA LEU A 65 2.90 0.02 14.00
C LEU A 65 4.11 0.66 14.71
N ASN A 66 3.93 1.19 15.92
CA ASN A 66 4.96 1.90 16.69
C ASN A 66 5.21 1.30 18.10
N ARG A 67 4.45 0.28 18.49
CA ARG A 67 4.53 -0.50 19.75
C ARG A 67 4.13 0.27 21.00
N ASP A 68 3.22 1.23 20.87
CA ASP A 68 2.68 1.96 22.02
C ASP A 68 1.42 1.30 22.63
N GLY A 69 0.96 0.18 22.05
CA GLY A 69 -0.25 -0.52 22.47
C GLY A 69 -1.54 0.12 21.95
N ILE A 70 -1.45 1.19 21.18
CA ILE A 70 -2.54 1.82 20.45
C ILE A 70 -2.66 1.16 19.08
N THR A 71 -3.89 1.12 18.60
CA THR A 71 -4.21 0.51 17.32
C THR A 71 -3.99 1.50 16.18
N ASP A 72 -3.06 1.17 15.29
CA ASP A 72 -2.77 1.91 14.06
C ASP A 72 -3.39 1.23 12.83
N VAL A 73 -3.28 1.89 11.68
CA VAL A 73 -3.75 1.37 10.38
C VAL A 73 -2.62 1.34 9.37
N LEU A 74 -2.49 0.20 8.70
CA LEU A 74 -1.67 0.05 7.50
C LEU A 74 -2.60 -0.10 6.30
N ALA A 75 -2.68 0.92 5.45
CA ALA A 75 -3.59 0.95 4.31
C ALA A 75 -2.85 0.70 3.00
N VAL A 76 -3.47 -0.07 2.10
CA VAL A 76 -3.04 -0.21 0.71
C VAL A 76 -4.00 0.60 -0.15
N LEU A 77 -3.47 1.63 -0.81
CA LEU A 77 -4.22 2.50 -1.70
C LEU A 77 -3.88 2.16 -3.13
N ALA A 78 -4.90 1.97 -3.97
CA ALA A 78 -4.72 1.77 -5.40
C ALA A 78 -5.16 3.01 -6.17
N PRO A 79 -4.48 3.39 -7.27
CA PRO A 79 -5.04 4.35 -8.20
C PRO A 79 -6.37 3.78 -8.72
N ILE A 80 -7.42 4.60 -8.80
CA ILE A 80 -8.71 4.16 -9.33
C ILE A 80 -8.50 3.66 -10.77
N PRO A 81 -8.72 2.37 -11.06
CA PRO A 81 -8.75 1.90 -12.43
C PRO A 81 -9.97 2.53 -13.12
N LEU A 82 -9.75 3.04 -14.34
CA LEU A 82 -10.72 3.75 -15.16
C LEU A 82 -11.90 2.84 -15.59
N GLU A 83 -12.77 2.42 -14.66
CA GLU A 83 -14.03 1.76 -15.01
C GLU A 83 -15.09 2.78 -15.48
N ASP A 84 -14.87 4.07 -15.27
CA ASP A 84 -15.68 5.14 -15.85
C ASP A 84 -15.12 5.51 -17.24
N THR A 85 -15.68 4.87 -18.28
CA THR A 85 -15.26 5.01 -19.69
C THR A 85 -15.25 6.45 -20.20
N ASN A 86 -15.92 7.38 -19.49
CA ASN A 86 -15.96 8.80 -19.82
C ASN A 86 -14.69 9.57 -19.45
N GLN A 87 -13.77 8.97 -18.69
CA GLN A 87 -12.56 9.63 -18.17
C GLN A 87 -11.25 9.04 -18.75
N PHE A 88 -11.31 8.23 -19.81
CA PHE A 88 -10.15 7.59 -20.46
C PHE A 88 -9.07 8.57 -20.97
N GLY A 89 -9.37 9.87 -21.10
CA GLY A 89 -8.37 10.90 -21.40
C GLY A 89 -7.39 11.20 -20.25
N CYS A 90 -7.61 10.60 -19.09
CA CYS A 90 -6.81 10.76 -17.87
C CYS A 90 -5.84 9.60 -17.63
N LEU A 91 -5.41 8.92 -18.71
CA LEU A 91 -4.20 8.11 -18.65
C LEU A 91 -3.03 9.04 -18.38
N ILE A 92 -2.73 9.26 -17.10
CA ILE A 92 -1.44 9.79 -16.69
C ILE A 92 -0.45 8.77 -17.27
N GLU A 93 0.38 9.17 -18.23
CA GLU A 93 1.39 8.30 -18.85
C GLU A 93 2.33 7.66 -17.80
N ASN A 94 2.28 8.16 -16.56
CA ASN A 94 2.83 7.57 -15.34
C ASN A 94 1.70 7.34 -14.33
N ALA A 95 0.82 6.35 -14.56
CA ALA A 95 -0.18 5.96 -13.57
C ALA A 95 0.51 5.74 -12.23
N LEU A 96 0.04 6.42 -11.18
CA LEU A 96 0.76 6.41 -9.91
C LEU A 96 0.71 5.02 -9.30
N ASP A 97 1.78 4.70 -8.59
CA ASP A 97 1.95 3.43 -7.93
C ASP A 97 0.89 3.21 -6.83
N ARG A 98 0.50 1.94 -6.61
CA ARG A 98 -0.15 1.52 -5.36
C ARG A 98 0.74 1.93 -4.19
N LEU A 99 0.09 2.44 -3.15
CA LEU A 99 0.77 2.96 -1.98
C LEU A 99 0.47 2.08 -0.78
N VAL A 100 1.49 1.82 0.03
CA VAL A 100 1.33 1.36 1.40
C VAL A 100 1.51 2.55 2.32
N VAL A 101 0.52 2.82 3.16
CA VAL A 101 0.48 4.01 4.01
C VAL A 101 0.38 3.58 5.47
N GLU A 102 1.29 4.09 6.28
CA GLU A 102 1.25 3.96 7.73
C GLU A 102 0.48 5.14 8.34
N ILE A 103 -0.61 4.84 9.02
CA ILE A 103 -1.47 5.81 9.70
C ILE A 103 -1.38 5.53 11.20
N ILE A 104 -0.72 6.41 11.93
CA ILE A 104 -0.45 6.27 13.37
C ILE A 104 -1.51 7.03 14.18
N ASN A 105 -2.04 6.37 15.19
CA ASN A 105 -2.99 6.92 16.14
C ASN A 105 -2.27 7.27 17.45
N GLU A 106 -2.15 8.56 17.75
CA GLU A 106 -1.51 9.04 18.99
C GLU A 106 -2.56 9.39 20.07
N GLY A 107 -3.73 8.74 20.03
CA GLY A 107 -4.84 8.88 20.97
C GLY A 107 -5.71 10.09 20.71
N GLU A 108 -5.14 11.29 20.76
CA GLU A 108 -5.87 12.55 20.55
C GLU A 108 -5.94 12.96 19.07
N TYR A 109 -5.00 12.49 18.24
CA TYR A 109 -4.95 12.78 16.82
C TYR A 109 -4.35 11.62 16.02
N VAL A 110 -4.55 11.69 14.70
CA VAL A 110 -4.09 10.68 13.74
C VAL A 110 -3.18 11.36 12.72
N LYS A 111 -2.07 10.71 12.36
CA LYS A 111 -1.11 11.22 11.38
C LYS A 111 -0.61 10.15 10.43
N ILE A 112 -0.12 10.56 9.27
CA ILE A 112 0.58 9.69 8.33
C ILE A 112 2.05 9.66 8.75
N ARG A 113 2.59 8.47 9.02
CA ARG A 113 4.01 8.30 9.35
C ARG A 113 4.87 8.12 8.11
N ASN A 114 4.50 7.17 7.25
CA ASN A 114 5.21 6.88 6.01
C ASN A 114 4.25 6.53 4.87
N VAL A 115 4.69 6.81 3.64
CA VAL A 115 4.04 6.40 2.39
C VAL A 115 5.08 5.67 1.54
N TYR A 116 4.77 4.45 1.12
CA TYR A 116 5.66 3.61 0.32
C TYR A 116 5.01 3.27 -1.02
N SER A 117 5.63 3.68 -2.12
CA SER A 117 5.16 3.39 -3.49
C SER A 117 5.79 2.11 -4.09
N ASN A 118 6.68 1.46 -3.35
CA ASN A 118 7.58 0.43 -3.84
C ASN A 118 7.34 -0.98 -3.25
N LEU A 119 6.30 -1.15 -2.42
CA LEU A 119 6.01 -2.41 -1.71
C LEU A 119 4.94 -3.27 -2.35
N VAL A 120 4.18 -2.69 -3.27
CA VAL A 120 3.14 -3.39 -4.02
C VAL A 120 3.40 -3.13 -5.50
N SER A 121 3.30 -4.18 -6.31
CA SER A 121 3.42 -4.09 -7.76
C SER A 121 2.28 -3.26 -8.34
N ASN A 122 2.64 -2.36 -9.27
CA ASN A 122 1.72 -1.42 -9.92
C ASN A 122 1.17 -1.96 -11.23
N ILE A 123 1.68 -3.11 -11.65
CA ILE A 123 1.16 -3.85 -12.78
C ILE A 123 -0.13 -4.56 -12.35
N GLY A 124 -1.21 -3.79 -12.30
CA GLY A 124 -2.57 -4.31 -12.18
C GLY A 124 -2.92 -5.09 -13.44
N GLY A 125 -3.16 -6.39 -13.32
CA GLY A 125 -3.62 -7.20 -14.44
C GLY A 125 -3.46 -8.69 -14.23
N VAL A 126 -3.80 -9.47 -15.26
CA VAL A 126 -3.73 -10.95 -15.30
C VAL A 126 -2.34 -11.49 -14.92
N LEU A 127 -1.29 -10.66 -14.97
CA LEU A 127 0.11 -11.07 -14.86
C LEU A 127 0.79 -10.76 -13.51
N SER A 128 0.30 -9.83 -12.67
CA SER A 128 0.84 -9.51 -11.32
C SER A 128 -0.27 -9.13 -10.34
N LYS A 129 -1.06 -10.10 -9.86
CA LYS A 129 -2.16 -9.75 -8.96
C LYS A 129 -1.62 -9.55 -7.55
N TYR A 130 -1.69 -8.32 -7.06
CA TYR A 130 -1.78 -8.07 -5.63
C TYR A 130 -2.93 -8.92 -5.09
N ASN A 131 -2.66 -9.68 -4.04
CA ASN A 131 -3.60 -10.64 -3.47
C ASN A 131 -4.06 -10.26 -2.06
N GLY A 132 -3.43 -9.28 -1.44
CA GLY A 132 -3.78 -8.81 -0.11
C GLY A 132 -2.59 -8.64 0.80
N ILE A 133 -2.89 -8.04 1.94
CA ILE A 133 -1.98 -7.85 3.07
C ILE A 133 -2.48 -8.68 4.26
N PHE A 134 -1.58 -9.38 4.95
CA PHE A 134 -1.94 -10.37 5.97
C PHE A 134 -1.12 -10.18 7.23
N LEU A 135 -1.78 -10.19 8.39
CA LEU A 135 -1.11 -10.10 9.69
C LEU A 135 -0.25 -11.34 9.93
N THR A 136 0.94 -11.15 10.49
CA THR A 136 1.81 -12.23 10.97
C THR A 136 2.12 -12.02 12.46
N LYS A 137 2.78 -13.00 13.09
CA LYS A 137 3.18 -12.87 14.50
C LYS A 137 4.15 -11.71 14.76
N ASN A 138 4.90 -11.30 13.74
CA ASN A 138 6.00 -10.34 13.87
C ASN A 138 5.75 -9.01 13.14
N GLY A 139 4.58 -8.85 12.53
CA GLY A 139 4.25 -7.72 11.66
C GLY A 139 3.20 -8.15 10.66
N PHE A 140 3.52 -8.11 9.37
CA PHE A 140 2.61 -8.47 8.30
C PHE A 140 3.35 -8.98 7.07
N GLU A 141 2.62 -9.52 6.11
CA GLU A 141 3.13 -9.87 4.79
C GLU A 141 2.23 -9.36 3.68
N ILE A 142 2.86 -9.00 2.56
CA ILE A 142 2.18 -8.67 1.31
C ILE A 142 2.34 -9.85 0.38
N ARG A 143 1.24 -10.30 -0.22
CA ARG A 143 1.24 -11.41 -1.18
C ARG A 143 0.88 -10.92 -2.57
N HIS A 144 1.68 -11.34 -3.53
CA HIS A 144 1.40 -11.25 -4.96
C HIS A 144 1.33 -12.67 -5.52
N GLN A 145 0.38 -12.92 -6.41
CA GLN A 145 0.29 -14.21 -7.08
C GLN A 145 -0.21 -14.06 -8.52
N SER A 146 0.16 -15.00 -9.37
CA SER A 146 -0.37 -15.07 -10.73
C SER A 146 -0.23 -16.47 -11.30
N GLY A 147 -0.95 -16.69 -12.40
CA GLY A 147 -0.88 -17.89 -13.20
C GLY A 147 -1.83 -19.01 -12.77
N ASN A 148 -1.86 -20.06 -13.58
CA ASN A 148 -2.69 -21.26 -13.37
C ASN A 148 -1.82 -22.51 -13.55
N ARG A 149 -1.58 -22.93 -14.81
CA ARG A 149 -0.69 -24.07 -15.10
C ARG A 149 0.76 -23.78 -14.70
N PHE A 150 1.26 -22.62 -15.09
CA PHE A 150 2.47 -22.02 -14.56
C PHE A 150 2.02 -20.94 -13.61
N SER A 151 2.37 -21.07 -12.34
CA SER A 151 2.00 -20.09 -11.33
C SER A 151 3.22 -19.68 -10.52
N TRP A 152 3.10 -18.52 -9.89
CA TRP A 152 4.04 -18.08 -8.90
C TRP A 152 3.33 -17.36 -7.76
N ILE A 153 3.93 -17.43 -6.58
CA ILE A 153 3.53 -16.70 -5.39
C ILE A 153 4.78 -15.98 -4.87
N TYR A 154 4.65 -14.68 -4.63
CA TYR A 154 5.69 -13.83 -4.08
C TYR A 154 5.18 -13.18 -2.80
N ILE A 155 5.88 -13.43 -1.70
CA ILE A 155 5.50 -13.02 -0.35
C ILE A 155 6.64 -12.19 0.21
N THR A 156 6.33 -10.97 0.64
CA THR A 156 7.27 -10.10 1.35
C THR A 156 6.77 -9.92 2.77
N GLU A 157 7.58 -10.26 3.76
CA GLU A 157 7.24 -10.14 5.18
C GLU A 157 8.00 -8.98 5.80
N TYR A 158 7.25 -8.12 6.48
CA TYR A 158 7.72 -6.92 7.13
C TYR A 158 7.44 -6.99 8.62
N SER A 159 8.36 -6.41 9.37
CA SER A 159 8.28 -6.26 10.81
C SER A 159 7.93 -4.83 11.17
N THR A 160 7.07 -4.66 12.17
CA THR A 160 6.76 -3.37 12.81
C THR A 160 7.65 -3.11 14.04
N GLN A 161 8.77 -3.84 14.19
CA GLN A 161 9.64 -3.72 15.36
C GLN A 161 10.41 -2.40 15.45
N SER A 162 10.52 -1.67 14.34
CA SER A 162 11.22 -0.40 14.27
C SER A 162 10.24 0.76 14.42
N ILE A 163 10.60 1.73 15.27
CA ILE A 163 9.77 2.92 15.53
C ILE A 163 9.73 3.83 14.29
N ASP A 164 10.82 3.87 13.52
CA ASP A 164 10.99 4.74 12.37
C ASP A 164 10.30 4.24 11.09
N GLY A 165 9.61 3.10 11.17
CA GLY A 165 8.90 2.48 10.05
C GLY A 165 9.21 1.01 9.87
N LEU A 166 8.78 0.47 8.75
CA LEU A 166 8.83 -0.96 8.48
C LEU A 166 10.25 -1.48 8.23
N VAL A 167 10.47 -2.77 8.56
CA VAL A 167 11.71 -3.49 8.26
C VAL A 167 11.40 -4.76 7.48
N LEU A 168 12.04 -4.96 6.32
CA LEU A 168 11.92 -6.21 5.58
C LEU A 168 12.63 -7.33 6.35
N LYS A 169 11.93 -8.45 6.55
CA LYS A 169 12.46 -9.65 7.23
C LYS A 169 12.61 -10.83 6.30
N ARG A 170 11.71 -10.97 5.32
CA ARG A 170 11.71 -12.13 4.46
C ARG A 170 11.13 -11.84 3.09
N ILE A 171 11.71 -12.47 2.09
CA ILE A 171 11.12 -12.62 0.77
C ILE A 171 11.00 -14.12 0.51
N LYS A 172 9.78 -14.60 0.27
CA LYS A 172 9.53 -15.99 -0.15
C LYS A 172 8.92 -15.98 -1.54
N LYS A 173 9.43 -16.85 -2.39
CA LYS A 173 8.95 -17.04 -3.75
C LYS A 173 8.67 -18.50 -3.99
N ILE A 174 7.54 -18.81 -4.58
CA ILE A 174 7.12 -20.17 -4.94
C ILE A 174 6.82 -20.16 -6.44
N CYS A 175 7.45 -21.05 -7.19
CA CYS A 175 7.15 -21.27 -8.61
C CYS A 175 6.53 -22.65 -8.76
N SER A 176 5.40 -22.76 -9.43
CA SER A 176 4.71 -24.04 -9.59
C SER A 176 4.36 -24.33 -11.05
N VAL A 177 4.43 -25.61 -11.42
CA VAL A 177 3.93 -26.14 -12.69
C VAL A 177 3.26 -27.49 -12.48
N GLU A 178 2.01 -27.62 -12.90
CA GLU A 178 1.24 -28.89 -12.83
C GLU A 178 1.25 -29.55 -11.43
N GLY A 179 1.03 -28.76 -10.38
CA GLY A 179 0.97 -29.25 -9.01
C GLY A 179 2.34 -29.54 -8.36
N ARG A 180 3.45 -29.35 -9.08
CA ARG A 180 4.80 -29.41 -8.53
C ARG A 180 5.29 -28.00 -8.24
N GLU A 181 6.03 -27.83 -7.16
CA GLU A 181 6.51 -26.52 -6.72
C GLU A 181 7.99 -26.50 -6.38
N LYS A 182 8.60 -25.32 -6.52
CA LYS A 182 9.95 -25.01 -6.06
C LYS A 182 9.89 -23.67 -5.32
N SER A 183 10.35 -23.68 -4.07
CA SER A 183 10.35 -22.50 -3.21
C SER A 183 11.76 -21.96 -2.98
N TYR A 184 11.87 -20.65 -2.97
CA TYR A 184 13.08 -19.89 -2.63
C TYR A 184 12.73 -18.94 -1.49
N GLU A 185 13.61 -18.84 -0.50
CA GLU A 185 13.41 -18.00 0.68
C GLU A 185 14.68 -17.23 0.98
N TYR A 186 14.52 -15.93 1.20
CA TYR A 186 15.59 -14.99 1.50
C TYR A 186 15.24 -14.29 2.82
N LEU A 187 16.15 -14.39 3.79
CA LEU A 187 15.98 -13.80 5.12
C LEU A 187 16.86 -12.56 5.26
N PHE A 188 16.33 -11.56 5.96
CA PHE A 188 16.98 -10.27 6.17
C PHE A 188 17.00 -9.96 7.68
N GLU A 189 18.18 -9.62 8.21
CA GLU A 189 18.31 -9.25 9.62
C GLU A 189 17.67 -7.88 9.89
N SER A 190 18.01 -6.88 9.05
CA SER A 190 17.41 -5.54 9.07
C SER A 190 17.68 -4.80 7.76
N SER A 191 16.75 -4.88 6.80
CA SER A 191 16.86 -4.11 5.56
C SER A 191 15.86 -2.96 5.55
N ARG A 192 16.37 -1.74 5.35
CA ARG A 192 15.53 -0.54 5.15
C ARG A 192 14.80 -0.65 3.82
N ILE A 193 13.52 -0.32 3.85
CA ILE A 193 12.58 -0.61 2.77
C ILE A 193 12.64 0.42 1.63
N GLN A 194 13.22 1.60 1.87
CA GLN A 194 13.31 2.70 0.92
C GLN A 194 14.02 2.36 -0.40
N HIS A 195 14.83 1.30 -0.44
CA HIS A 195 15.54 0.84 -1.63
C HIS A 195 15.03 -0.49 -2.18
N MET A 196 13.96 -1.04 -1.60
CA MET A 196 13.36 -2.27 -2.12
C MET A 196 12.60 -1.93 -3.40
N LEU A 197 12.76 -2.72 -4.44
CA LEU A 197 11.84 -2.70 -5.57
C LEU A 197 11.20 -4.08 -5.62
N VAL A 198 9.87 -4.13 -5.47
CA VAL A 198 9.16 -5.34 -5.87
C VAL A 198 9.30 -5.43 -7.38
N ASN A 199 10.06 -6.40 -7.86
CA ASN A 199 10.22 -6.61 -9.29
C ASN A 199 8.84 -6.94 -9.88
N ASP A 200 8.37 -6.04 -10.73
CA ASP A 200 7.17 -6.21 -11.49
C ASP A 200 7.28 -7.42 -12.42
N THR A 201 6.23 -8.23 -12.49
CA THR A 201 6.30 -9.55 -13.15
C THR A 201 6.44 -9.48 -14.67
N ILE A 202 6.20 -8.29 -15.25
CA ILE A 202 6.38 -8.00 -16.68
C ILE A 202 7.84 -7.62 -17.01
N GLN A 203 8.67 -7.28 -16.01
CA GLN A 203 10.10 -7.11 -16.24
C GLN A 203 10.77 -8.48 -16.39
N ALA A 204 10.60 -9.06 -17.59
CA ALA A 204 11.28 -10.16 -18.29
C ALA A 204 11.72 -11.44 -17.56
N ASP A 205 11.72 -11.49 -16.24
CA ASP A 205 12.23 -12.62 -15.48
C ASP A 205 11.63 -12.56 -14.07
N CYS A 206 10.46 -13.16 -13.89
CA CYS A 206 10.03 -13.60 -12.57
C CYS A 206 11.04 -14.57 -11.94
N ASN A 207 12.18 -14.91 -12.57
CA ASN A 207 13.17 -15.92 -12.17
C ASN A 207 12.53 -17.31 -11.97
N CYS A 208 11.31 -17.54 -12.45
CA CYS A 208 10.62 -18.83 -12.35
C CYS A 208 10.88 -19.70 -13.58
N GLU A 209 11.42 -19.17 -14.68
CA GLU A 209 11.67 -19.94 -15.90
C GLU A 209 12.59 -21.14 -15.63
N THR A 210 13.72 -20.92 -14.97
CA THR A 210 14.62 -22.01 -14.57
C THR A 210 13.90 -23.03 -13.67
N ALA A 211 13.08 -22.57 -12.73
CA ALA A 211 12.33 -23.46 -11.84
C ALA A 211 11.28 -24.27 -12.62
N TRP A 212 10.54 -23.65 -13.53
CA TRP A 212 9.55 -24.31 -14.36
C TRP A 212 10.18 -25.28 -15.36
N ASN A 213 11.33 -24.94 -15.94
CA ASN A 213 12.10 -25.84 -16.79
C ASN A 213 12.56 -27.08 -16.01
N ASP A 214 13.16 -26.88 -14.83
CA ASP A 214 13.57 -27.99 -13.94
C ASP A 214 12.41 -28.93 -13.59
N LEU A 215 11.24 -28.35 -13.28
CA LEU A 215 10.05 -29.09 -12.91
C LEU A 215 9.40 -29.79 -14.11
N SER A 216 9.53 -29.24 -15.32
CA SER A 216 8.92 -29.79 -16.54
C SER A 216 9.72 -30.95 -17.15
N VAL A 217 11.04 -30.97 -16.96
CA VAL A 217 11.94 -31.99 -17.54
C VAL A 217 11.91 -33.32 -16.78
N LYS A 218 11.58 -33.31 -15.48
CA LYS A 218 11.48 -34.53 -14.65
C LYS A 218 10.12 -35.23 -14.83
N LYS A 219 9.83 -35.74 -16.02
CA LYS A 219 8.71 -36.67 -16.26
C LYS A 219 9.12 -38.11 -15.97
#